data_AF-A0A9D6LCM5-F1
#
_entry.id   AF-A0A9D6LCM5-F1
#
_cell.length_a   1.000
_cell.length_b   1.000
_cell.length_c   1.000
_cell.angle_alpha   90.00
_cell.angle_beta   90.00
_cell.angle_gamma   90.00
#
_symmetry.space_group_name_H-M   'P 1'
#
loop_
_entity.id
_entity.type
_entity.pdbx_description
1 polymer ?
#
loop_
_entity_poly.entity_id
_entity_poly.type
_entity_poly.pdbx_seq_one_letter_code
_entity_poly.pdbx_strand_id
1 'polypeptide(L)'
;LFIITALSLVSSVAMADGFRCQGQDFRVKLFNETQPGRGTRNPAVLVVSERSIGTLATLEGEEITKTNRSTTVVYEGQTNGRQDGRFVAVKLVVAKTADTDGTHLARLTVNADGQSRSETLSCERYLKRDQQ
;
A
#
# COMPACT_ATOMS: atom_id res chain seq x y z
N LEU A 1 19.30 13.17 49.61
CA LEU A 1 19.84 12.70 48.32
C LEU A 1 18.63 12.28 47.46
N PHE A 2 18.13 13.17 46.59
CA PHE A 2 16.97 12.90 45.74
C PHE A 2 17.47 12.31 44.41
N ILE A 3 17.13 11.05 44.12
CA ILE A 3 17.43 10.39 42.85
C ILE A 3 16.25 10.70 41.90
N ILE A 4 16.45 11.61 40.96
CA ILE A 4 15.49 11.91 39.90
C ILE A 4 15.77 10.92 38.76
N THR A 5 15.03 9.81 38.73
CA THR A 5 15.08 8.84 37.64
C THR A 5 14.26 9.38 36.47
N ALA A 6 14.93 9.99 35.50
CA ALA A 6 14.31 10.44 34.26
C ALA A 6 13.94 9.21 33.40
N LEU A 7 12.67 8.80 33.43
CA LEU A 7 12.11 7.88 32.44
C LEU A 7 11.96 8.62 31.11
N SER A 8 12.95 8.53 30.24
CA SER A 8 12.81 8.91 28.84
C SER A 8 11.91 7.89 28.14
N LEU A 9 10.62 8.20 28.04
CA LEU A 9 9.69 7.52 27.14
C LEU A 9 10.19 7.75 25.70
N VAL A 10 10.89 6.76 25.15
CA VAL A 10 11.08 6.63 23.70
C VAL A 10 9.73 6.28 23.10
N SER A 11 8.94 7.31 22.79
CA SER A 11 7.72 7.20 22.00
C SER A 11 8.08 6.62 20.64
N SER A 12 7.88 5.32 20.46
CA SER A 12 7.95 4.67 19.15
C SER A 12 6.85 5.26 18.29
N VAL A 13 7.21 6.26 17.49
CA VAL A 13 6.36 6.80 16.44
C VAL A 13 5.99 5.66 15.51
N ALA A 14 4.78 5.16 15.65
CA ALA A 14 4.18 4.20 14.74
C ALA A 14 3.94 4.93 13.41
N MET A 15 4.98 4.98 12.59
CA MET A 15 4.92 5.56 11.26
C MET A 15 4.04 4.66 10.40
N ALA A 16 2.87 5.16 10.00
CA ALA A 16 2.11 4.49 8.96
C ALA A 16 2.79 4.72 7.62
N ASP A 17 3.24 3.62 7.04
CA ASP A 17 3.99 3.58 5.80
C ASP A 17 3.07 3.27 4.62
N GLY A 18 3.00 4.14 3.63
CA GLY A 18 2.32 3.82 2.37
C GLY A 18 3.30 3.58 1.23
N PHE A 19 2.77 3.17 0.08
CA PHE A 19 3.53 3.11 -1.17
C PHE A 19 2.86 3.95 -2.25
N ARG A 20 3.67 4.67 -3.03
CA ARG A 20 3.26 5.28 -4.30
C ARG A 20 4.06 4.57 -5.38
N CYS A 21 3.37 3.78 -6.19
CA CYS A 21 3.98 2.99 -7.24
C CYS A 21 3.61 3.54 -8.61
N GLN A 22 4.60 3.59 -9.49
CA GLN A 22 4.44 4.06 -10.86
C GLN A 22 5.06 3.07 -11.85
N GLY A 23 4.29 2.79 -12.90
CA GLY A 23 4.71 2.03 -14.07
C GLY A 23 4.46 2.82 -15.36
N GLN A 24 4.68 2.13 -16.47
CA GLN A 24 4.24 2.50 -17.80
C GLN A 24 2.73 2.68 -17.87
N ASP A 25 1.91 1.70 -17.51
CA ASP A 25 0.46 1.77 -17.74
C ASP A 25 -0.34 1.96 -16.45
N PHE A 26 0.17 1.45 -15.33
CA PHE A 26 -0.49 1.52 -14.04
C PHE A 26 0.18 2.47 -13.05
N ARG A 27 -0.66 3.02 -12.18
CA ARG A 27 -0.26 3.75 -10.96
C ARG A 27 -1.01 3.16 -9.78
N VAL A 28 -0.29 2.93 -8.68
CA VAL A 28 -0.89 2.41 -7.44
C VAL A 28 -0.57 3.35 -6.29
N LYS A 29 -1.58 3.66 -5.49
CA LYS A 29 -1.40 4.34 -4.21
C LYS A 29 -1.94 3.44 -3.12
N LEU A 30 -1.08 3.08 -2.18
CA LEU A 30 -1.46 2.37 -0.96
C LEU A 30 -1.28 3.31 0.22
N PHE A 31 -2.35 3.48 1.00
CA PHE A 31 -2.30 4.19 2.26
C PHE A 31 -2.39 3.17 3.41
N ASN A 32 -1.95 3.56 4.62
CA ASN A 32 -2.16 2.76 5.82
C ASN A 32 -3.01 3.58 6.80
N GLU A 33 -3.96 2.94 7.47
CA GLU A 33 -4.82 3.58 8.46
C GLU A 33 -3.94 3.91 9.66
N THR A 34 -4.03 5.15 10.12
CA THR A 34 -3.19 5.69 11.20
C THR A 34 -3.91 5.71 12.53
N GLN A 35 -5.17 5.28 12.60
CA GLN A 35 -5.93 5.30 13.85
C GLN A 35 -5.17 4.54 14.94
N PRO A 36 -4.70 5.22 16.01
CA PRO A 36 -3.85 4.62 17.03
C PRO A 36 -4.53 3.42 17.74
N GLY A 37 -5.87 3.39 17.78
CA GLY A 37 -6.66 2.30 18.35
C GLY A 37 -6.89 1.09 17.44
N ARG A 38 -6.56 1.16 16.14
CA ARG A 38 -6.77 0.06 15.16
C ARG A 38 -5.48 -0.66 14.74
N GLY A 39 -4.32 -0.17 15.16
CA GLY A 39 -3.01 -0.77 14.88
C GLY A 39 -2.51 -0.57 13.45
N THR A 40 -1.19 -0.58 13.26
CA THR A 40 -0.49 -0.32 11.97
C THR A 40 -0.51 -1.49 10.98
N ARG A 41 -1.29 -2.54 11.26
CA ARG A 41 -1.26 -3.80 10.48
C ARG A 41 -2.32 -3.86 9.38
N ASN A 42 -3.30 -2.95 9.36
CA ASN A 42 -4.35 -2.94 8.36
C ASN A 42 -3.99 -1.98 7.20
N PRO A 43 -3.90 -2.48 5.96
CA PRO A 43 -3.83 -1.61 4.79
C PRO A 43 -5.09 -0.73 4.74
N ALA A 44 -4.92 0.56 4.41
CA ALA A 44 -6.05 1.47 4.25
C ALA A 44 -6.00 2.11 2.89
N VAL A 45 -7.00 1.83 2.07
CA VAL A 45 -7.12 2.38 0.73
C VAL A 45 -5.97 1.94 -0.19
N LEU A 46 -6.26 1.01 -1.09
CA LEU A 46 -5.43 0.70 -2.23
C LEU A 46 -6.15 1.17 -3.49
N VAL A 47 -5.58 2.17 -4.16
CA VAL A 47 -6.11 2.73 -5.41
C VAL A 47 -5.24 2.26 -6.56
N VAL A 48 -5.84 1.58 -7.53
CA VAL A 48 -5.20 1.21 -8.81
C VAL A 48 -5.79 2.06 -9.91
N SER A 49 -4.93 2.74 -10.66
CA SER A 49 -5.30 3.53 -11.83
C SER A 49 -4.55 3.05 -13.06
N GLU A 50 -5.25 3.01 -14.18
CA GLU A 50 -4.71 2.80 -15.52
C GLU A 50 -4.61 4.14 -16.25
N ARG A 51 -3.53 4.36 -17.01
CA ARG A 51 -3.31 5.64 -17.70
C ARG A 51 -4.43 6.01 -18.67
N SER A 52 -5.00 5.05 -19.37
CA SER A 52 -6.01 5.24 -20.43
C SER A 52 -7.44 5.44 -19.91
N ILE A 53 -7.78 4.87 -18.74
CA ILE A 53 -9.18 4.81 -18.26
C ILE A 53 -9.34 5.50 -16.89
N GLY A 54 -8.24 5.79 -16.17
CA GLY A 54 -8.30 6.35 -14.82
C GLY A 54 -8.40 5.26 -13.76
N THR A 55 -9.17 5.51 -12.68
CA THR A 55 -9.25 4.56 -11.56
C THR A 55 -9.96 3.27 -11.99
N LEU A 56 -9.29 2.14 -11.76
CA LEU A 56 -9.81 0.79 -12.02
C LEU A 56 -10.41 0.17 -10.77
N ALA A 57 -9.75 0.36 -9.62
CA ALA A 57 -10.17 -0.20 -8.36
C ALA A 57 -9.77 0.73 -7.21
N THR A 58 -10.68 0.89 -6.27
CA THR A 58 -10.40 1.39 -4.93
C THR A 58 -10.82 0.27 -3.99
N LEU A 59 -9.86 -0.23 -3.21
CA LEU A 59 -10.08 -1.24 -2.17
C LEU A 59 -9.89 -0.58 -0.81
N GLU A 60 -10.74 -0.87 0.15
CA GLU A 60 -10.68 -0.25 1.48
C GLU A 60 -10.76 -1.27 2.62
N GLY A 61 -9.95 -1.04 3.67
CA GLY A 61 -10.00 -1.81 4.91
C GLY A 61 -9.97 -3.32 4.70
N GLU A 62 -11.09 -3.97 5.02
CA GLU A 62 -11.25 -5.43 4.98
C GLU A 62 -11.25 -6.01 3.56
N GLU A 63 -11.43 -5.20 2.52
CA GLU A 63 -11.29 -5.62 1.13
C GLU A 63 -9.83 -5.93 0.75
N ILE A 64 -8.87 -5.53 1.58
CA ILE A 64 -7.44 -5.73 1.34
C ILE A 64 -6.85 -6.70 2.36
N THR A 65 -6.36 -7.83 1.86
CA THR A 65 -5.51 -8.75 2.61
C THR A 65 -4.05 -8.35 2.48
N LYS A 66 -3.36 -8.15 3.61
CA LYS A 66 -1.92 -7.91 3.69
C LYS A 66 -1.19 -9.15 4.20
N THR A 67 -0.32 -9.72 3.37
CA THR A 67 0.54 -10.85 3.76
C THR A 67 2.00 -10.42 3.79
N ASN A 68 2.63 -10.51 4.96
CA ASN A 68 4.06 -10.29 5.11
C ASN A 68 4.84 -11.59 4.85
N ARG A 69 5.78 -11.56 3.90
CA ARG A 69 6.72 -12.67 3.63
C ARG A 69 8.14 -12.27 4.04
N SER A 70 9.11 -13.16 3.89
CA SER A 70 10.52 -12.86 4.24
C SER A 70 11.06 -11.67 3.45
N THR A 71 10.88 -11.66 2.13
CA THR A 71 11.45 -10.65 1.21
C THR A 71 10.43 -9.70 0.60
N THR A 72 9.13 -9.96 0.76
CA THR A 72 8.07 -9.17 0.13
C THR A 72 6.91 -8.88 1.08
N VAL A 73 6.09 -7.90 0.71
CA VAL A 73 4.77 -7.67 1.27
C VAL A 73 3.75 -7.75 0.14
N VAL A 74 2.73 -8.56 0.33
CA VAL A 74 1.64 -8.76 -0.65
C VAL A 74 0.40 -8.04 -0.16
N TYR A 75 -0.21 -7.26 -1.04
CA TYR A 75 -1.52 -6.64 -0.86
C TYR A 75 -2.44 -7.17 -1.94
N GLU A 76 -3.54 -7.80 -1.55
CA GLU A 76 -4.48 -8.38 -2.49
C GLU A 76 -5.91 -8.10 -2.07
N GLY A 77 -6.80 -7.98 -3.03
CA GLY A 77 -8.20 -7.67 -2.78
C GLY A 77 -9.00 -7.67 -4.05
N GLN A 78 -10.31 -7.57 -3.88
CA GLN A 78 -11.26 -7.55 -4.99
C GLN A 78 -12.35 -6.53 -4.71
N THR A 79 -12.80 -5.85 -5.74
CA THR A 79 -13.92 -4.92 -5.68
C THR A 79 -14.83 -5.15 -6.86
N ASN A 80 -16.10 -4.84 -6.67
CA ASN A 80 -17.09 -4.76 -7.74
C ASN A 80 -17.22 -3.30 -8.23
N GLY A 81 -16.14 -2.53 -8.04
CA GLY A 81 -16.13 -1.08 -7.87
C GLY A 81 -16.16 -0.27 -9.16
N ARG A 82 -17.22 -0.45 -9.94
CA ARG A 82 -17.74 0.60 -10.83
C ARG A 82 -19.26 0.53 -10.85
N GLN A 83 -19.90 1.64 -11.22
CA GLN A 83 -21.35 1.69 -11.48
C GLN A 83 -21.80 0.73 -12.60
N ASP A 84 -20.87 0.07 -13.29
CA ASP A 84 -21.10 -0.93 -14.33
C ASP A 84 -21.11 -2.39 -13.82
N GLY A 85 -20.85 -2.65 -12.52
CA GLY A 85 -20.85 -3.99 -11.94
C GLY A 85 -19.62 -4.85 -12.25
N ARG A 86 -18.53 -4.25 -12.75
CA ARG A 86 -17.32 -4.96 -13.14
C ARG A 86 -16.53 -5.47 -11.93
N PHE A 87 -16.27 -6.78 -11.92
CA PHE A 87 -15.38 -7.41 -10.94
C PHE A 87 -13.92 -7.13 -11.28
N VAL A 88 -13.17 -6.59 -10.31
CA VAL A 88 -11.74 -6.32 -10.44
C VAL A 88 -11.01 -6.95 -9.26
N ALA A 89 -10.09 -7.87 -9.54
CA ALA A 89 -9.17 -8.41 -8.54
C ALA A 89 -7.77 -7.82 -8.74
N VAL A 90 -7.15 -7.41 -7.63
CA VAL A 90 -5.86 -6.75 -7.60
C VAL A 90 -4.91 -7.54 -6.71
N LYS A 91 -3.65 -7.67 -7.16
CA LYS A 91 -2.54 -8.15 -6.35
C LYS A 91 -1.31 -7.29 -6.58
N LEU A 92 -0.80 -6.67 -5.52
CA LEU A 92 0.43 -5.91 -5.50
C LEU A 92 1.45 -6.63 -4.61
N VAL A 93 2.59 -7.01 -5.18
CA VAL A 93 3.71 -7.62 -4.46
C VAL A 93 4.86 -6.63 -4.43
N VAL A 94 5.20 -6.10 -3.25
CA VAL A 94 6.28 -5.12 -3.07
C VAL A 94 7.50 -5.78 -2.44
N ALA A 95 8.68 -5.58 -3.01
CA ALA A 95 9.94 -6.01 -2.41
C ALA A 95 10.24 -5.20 -1.14
N LYS A 96 10.68 -5.87 -0.07
CA LYS A 96 11.04 -5.19 1.19
C LYS A 96 12.37 -4.45 1.10
N THR A 97 13.28 -4.93 0.25
CA THR A 97 14.54 -4.27 -0.04
C THR A 97 14.30 -3.15 -1.04
N ALA A 98 14.74 -1.95 -0.69
CA ALA A 98 14.83 -0.84 -1.62
C ALA A 98 16.16 -0.88 -2.36
N ASP A 99 16.22 -0.27 -3.54
CA ASP A 99 17.47 0.05 -4.21
C ASP A 99 18.21 1.22 -3.53
N THR A 100 19.31 1.68 -4.14
CA THR A 100 20.14 2.76 -3.61
C THR A 100 19.40 4.09 -3.48
N ASP A 101 18.33 4.28 -4.23
CA ASP A 101 17.54 5.50 -4.27
C ASP A 101 16.33 5.42 -3.33
N GLY A 102 16.21 4.35 -2.55
CA GLY A 102 15.06 4.12 -1.66
C GLY A 102 13.80 3.63 -2.39
N THR A 103 13.92 3.24 -3.66
CA THR A 103 12.82 2.73 -4.47
C THR A 103 12.66 1.23 -4.28
N HIS A 104 11.43 0.80 -4.03
CA HIS A 104 11.05 -0.60 -3.94
C HIS A 104 10.49 -1.08 -5.28
N LEU A 105 10.98 -2.21 -5.78
CA LEU A 105 10.35 -2.86 -6.93
C LEU A 105 9.05 -3.55 -6.51
N ALA A 106 8.02 -3.43 -7.33
CA ALA A 106 6.77 -4.15 -7.14
C ALA A 106 6.26 -4.80 -8.42
N ARG A 107 5.47 -5.87 -8.26
CA ARG A 107 4.70 -6.51 -9.33
C ARG A 107 3.22 -6.27 -9.06
N LEU A 108 2.54 -5.60 -9.97
CA LEU A 108 1.09 -5.48 -9.97
C LEU A 108 0.50 -6.54 -10.91
N THR A 109 -0.58 -7.19 -10.48
CA THR A 109 -1.47 -8.00 -11.29
C THR A 109 -2.90 -7.49 -11.12
N VAL A 110 -3.57 -7.21 -12.23
CA VAL A 110 -4.97 -6.79 -12.27
C VAL A 110 -5.74 -7.79 -13.15
N ASN A 111 -6.79 -8.37 -12.59
CA ASN A 111 -7.76 -9.16 -13.34
C ASN A 111 -9.05 -8.35 -13.47
N ALA A 112 -9.43 -7.98 -14.69
CA ALA A 112 -10.64 -7.21 -14.97
C ALA A 112 -11.20 -7.62 -16.33
N ASP A 113 -12.52 -7.80 -16.46
CA ASP A 113 -13.20 -8.30 -17.69
C ASP A 113 -12.62 -9.62 -18.22
N GLY A 114 -12.26 -10.55 -17.33
CA GLY A 114 -11.67 -11.82 -17.74
C GLY A 114 -10.27 -11.72 -18.34
N GLN A 115 -9.67 -10.51 -18.38
CA GLN A 115 -8.29 -10.30 -18.79
C GLN A 115 -7.39 -10.08 -17.58
N SER A 116 -6.26 -10.79 -17.57
CA SER A 116 -5.18 -10.60 -16.59
C SER A 116 -4.08 -9.77 -17.19
N ARG A 117 -3.71 -8.67 -16.53
CA ARG A 117 -2.58 -7.81 -16.90
C ARG A 117 -1.63 -7.70 -15.73
N SER A 118 -0.33 -7.69 -16.01
CA SER A 118 0.67 -7.57 -14.95
C SER A 118 1.83 -6.69 -15.37
N GLU A 119 2.25 -5.82 -14.46
CA GLU A 119 3.29 -4.82 -14.70
C GLU A 119 4.29 -4.78 -13.54
N THR A 120 5.53 -4.40 -13.83
CA THR A 120 6.51 -4.04 -12.81
C THR A 120 6.41 -2.56 -12.53
N LEU A 121 6.38 -2.18 -11.26
CA LEU A 121 6.27 -0.80 -10.80
C LEU A 121 7.48 -0.43 -9.94
N SER A 122 7.84 0.85 -9.98
CA SER A 122 8.76 1.47 -9.03
C SER A 122 7.95 2.14 -7.92
N CYS A 123 8.19 1.77 -6.67
CA CYS A 123 7.43 2.23 -5.52
C CYS A 123 8.29 3.02 -4.54
N GLU A 124 7.87 4.25 -4.25
CA GLU A 124 8.42 5.02 -3.16
C GLU A 124 7.59 4.81 -1.89
N ARG A 125 8.27 4.60 -0.77
CA ARG A 125 7.63 4.63 0.54
C ARG A 125 7.40 6.08 0.92
N TYR A 126 6.17 6.42 1.34
CA TYR A 126 5.89 7.75 1.86
C TYR A 126 5.41 7.66 3.30
N LEU A 127 5.81 8.66 4.08
CA LEU A 127 5.38 8.85 5.46
C LEU A 127 4.28 9.91 5.47
N LYS A 128 3.18 9.67 6.18
CA LYS A 128 2.06 10.63 6.28
C LYS A 128 2.45 11.99 6.90
N ARG A 129 3.69 12.16 7.40
CA ARG A 129 4.19 13.46 7.90
C ARG A 129 4.50 14.47 6.78
N ASP A 130 4.62 14.04 5.52
CA ASP A 130 4.99 14.91 4.39
C ASP A 130 3.79 15.64 3.75
N GLN A 131 2.68 15.80 4.48
CA GLN A 131 1.47 16.49 3.99
C GLN A 131 0.99 17.62 4.91
N GLN A 132 1.90 18.23 5.68
CA GLN A 132 1.63 19.48 6.40
C GLN A 132 2.24 20.67 5.68
#